data_AF-A0A9J6H053-F1
#
_entry.id   AF-A0A9J6H053-F1
#
_cell.length_a   1.000
_cell.length_b   1.000
_cell.length_c   1.000
_cell.angle_alpha   90.00
_cell.angle_beta   90.00
_cell.angle_gamma   90.00
#
_symmetry.space_group_name_H-M   'P 1'
#
loop_
_entity.id
_entity.type
_entity.pdbx_description
1 polymer ?
#
loop_
_entity_poly.entity_id
_entity_poly.type
_entity_poly.pdbx_seq_one_letter_code
_entity_poly.pdbx_strand_id
1 'polypeptide(L)' 'MKIGHVAAVWRSATVCPKCGGPHKDSDCSEDTLKCANCGLPHDASSKKCPNMKREVAVLKQMVRNHATHKEAAATVR' A
#
# COMPACT_ATOMS: atom_id res chain seq x y z
N MET A 1 -5.33 9.61 0.59
CA MET A 1 -6.55 9.86 -0.22
C MET A 1 -6.62 8.80 -1.30
N LYS A 2 -7.56 7.85 -1.21
CA LYS A 2 -7.83 6.85 -2.25
C LYS A 2 -8.98 7.44 -3.07
N ILE A 3 -8.71 7.81 -4.33
CA ILE A 3 -9.72 8.39 -5.20
C ILE A 3 -10.74 7.30 -5.50
N GLY A 4 -11.98 7.48 -5.03
CA GLY A 4 -13.08 6.52 -5.21
C GLY A 4 -13.74 6.08 -3.90
N HIS A 5 -14.28 7.02 -3.13
CA HIS A 5 -15.24 6.69 -2.07
C HIS A 5 -16.65 6.65 -2.66
N VAL A 6 -17.05 5.50 -3.21
CA VAL A 6 -18.46 5.08 -3.13
C VAL A 6 -18.60 4.43 -1.77
N ALA A 7 -19.41 5.05 -0.91
CA ALA A 7 -19.71 4.61 0.44
C ALA A 7 -20.61 3.35 0.46
N ALA A 8 -20.18 2.29 -0.23
CA ALA A 8 -20.83 0.99 -0.16
C ALA A 8 -20.24 0.20 1.01
N VAL A 9 -20.77 0.49 2.20
CA VAL A 9 -20.88 -0.40 3.37
C VAL A 9 -19.68 -1.34 3.57
N TRP A 10 -18.54 -0.80 3.97
CA TRP A 10 -17.49 -1.64 4.53
C TRP A 10 -17.84 -1.92 6.00
N ARG A 11 -18.05 -3.18 6.36
CA ARG A 11 -18.02 -3.62 7.77
C ARG A 11 -16.57 -3.51 8.26
N SER A 12 -16.06 -2.30 8.43
CA SER A 12 -14.67 -2.05 8.79
C SER A 12 -14.47 -2.46 10.23
N ALA A 13 -13.94 -3.67 10.40
CA ALA A 13 -12.99 -3.92 11.47
C ALA A 13 -12.08 -2.68 11.52
N THR A 14 -12.05 -2.00 12.66
CA THR A 14 -11.20 -0.84 12.82
C THR A 14 -9.77 -1.33 12.62
N VAL A 15 -9.13 -0.92 11.52
CA VAL A 15 -7.75 -1.28 11.24
C VAL A 15 -6.87 -0.12 11.66
N CYS A 16 -5.92 -0.40 12.55
CA CYS A 16 -5.00 0.59 13.06
C CYS A 16 -4.11 1.11 11.91
N PRO A 17 -4.10 2.42 11.63
CA PRO A 17 -3.27 2.99 10.58
C PRO A 17 -1.77 2.95 10.91
N LYS A 18 -1.41 2.73 12.19
CA LYS A 18 -0.01 2.55 12.61
C LYS A 18 0.48 1.14 12.32
N CYS A 19 -0.22 0.11 12.75
CA CYS A 19 0.33 -1.26 12.73
C CYS A 19 -0.45 -2.25 11.85
N GLY A 20 -1.58 -1.84 11.27
CA GLY A 20 -2.45 -2.71 10.46
C GLY A 20 -3.26 -3.74 11.25
N GLY A 21 -3.27 -3.67 12.59
CA GLY A 21 -4.02 -4.59 13.46
C GLY A 21 -5.50 -4.22 13.62
N PRO A 22 -6.36 -5.13 14.11
CA PRO A 22 -7.80 -4.89 14.27
C PRO A 22 -8.14 -4.09 15.55
N HIS A 23 -7.61 -2.86 15.67
CA HIS A 23 -7.87 -1.94 16.79
C HIS A 23 -7.86 -0.47 16.32
N LYS A 24 -8.32 0.45 17.19
CA LYS A 24 -8.26 1.91 16.99
C LYS A 24 -6.82 2.42 17.18
N ASP A 25 -6.47 3.52 16.55
CA ASP A 25 -5.13 4.13 16.69
C ASP A 25 -4.76 4.48 18.16
N SER A 26 -5.76 4.78 18.98
CA SER A 26 -5.63 5.08 20.42
C SER A 26 -5.28 3.86 21.27
N ASP A 27 -5.70 2.66 20.86
CA ASP A 27 -5.43 1.39 21.54
C ASP A 27 -4.15 0.71 21.01
N CYS A 28 -3.41 1.36 20.11
CA CYS A 28 -2.20 0.80 19.51
C CYS A 28 -1.01 0.89 20.46
N SER A 29 -0.64 -0.23 21.08
CA SER A 29 0.59 -0.35 21.89
C SER A 29 1.86 -0.41 21.05
N GLU A 30 1.74 -0.56 19.73
CA GLU A 30 2.88 -0.57 18.81
C GLU A 30 3.34 0.86 18.53
N ASP A 31 4.59 1.18 18.92
CA ASP A 31 5.20 2.48 18.59
C ASP A 31 5.65 2.54 17.12
N THR A 32 5.80 1.38 16.49
CA THR A 32 6.35 1.25 15.14
C THR A 32 5.27 1.30 14.07
N LEU A 33 5.36 2.32 13.21
CA LEU A 33 4.55 2.43 11.99
C LEU A 33 4.91 1.30 11.02
N LYS A 34 3.97 0.40 10.73
CA LYS A 34 4.07 -0.67 9.75
C LYS A 34 3.46 -0.22 8.43
N CYS A 35 4.21 -0.40 7.36
CA CYS A 35 3.79 -0.01 6.02
C CYS A 35 2.60 -0.87 5.56
N ALA A 36 1.49 -0.24 5.17
CA ALA A 36 0.34 -0.97 4.61
C ALA A 36 0.66 -1.72 3.30
N ASN A 37 1.74 -1.35 2.60
CA ASN A 37 2.12 -1.96 1.33
C ASN A 37 3.07 -3.16 1.48
N CYS A 38 3.92 -3.22 2.51
CA CYS A 38 4.93 -4.28 2.69
C CYS A 38 5.09 -4.81 4.12
N GLY A 39 4.40 -4.23 5.12
CA GLY A 39 4.46 -4.63 6.52
C GLY A 39 5.71 -4.19 7.29
N LEU A 40 6.70 -3.59 6.62
CA LEU A 40 7.96 -3.14 7.23
C LEU A 40 7.79 -1.88 8.09
N PRO A 41 8.71 -1.60 9.03
CA PRO A 41 8.63 -0.48 9.96
C PRO A 41 8.93 0.88 9.30
N HIS A 42 8.06 1.32 8.40
CA HIS A 42 8.09 2.63 7.76
C HIS A 42 6.70 3.06 7.28
N ASP A 43 6.56 4.32 6.90
CA ASP A 43 5.31 4.85 6.37
C ASP A 43 4.96 4.25 4.99
N ALA A 44 3.67 4.19 4.66
CA ALA A 44 3.21 3.67 3.37
C ALA A 44 3.70 4.48 2.16
N SER A 45 3.99 5.77 2.38
CA SER A 45 4.48 6.72 1.38
C SER A 45 6.02 6.76 1.30
N SER A 46 6.70 5.95 2.11
CA SER A 46 8.15 6.01 2.22
C SER A 46 8.81 5.56 0.93
N LYS A 47 9.79 6.33 0.45
CA LYS A 47 10.65 5.92 -0.68
C LYS A 47 11.47 4.67 -0.38
N LYS A 48 11.54 4.26 0.89
CA LYS A 48 12.20 3.03 1.34
C LYS A 48 11.37 1.76 1.08
N CYS A 49 10.07 1.90 0.77
CA CYS A 49 9.19 0.76 0.54
C CYS A 49 9.58 -0.02 -0.73
N PRO A 50 9.96 -1.31 -0.63
CA PRO A 50 10.32 -2.11 -1.79
C PRO A 50 9.13 -2.35 -2.72
N ASN A 51 7.93 -2.56 -2.17
CA ASN A 51 6.70 -2.71 -2.97
C ASN A 51 6.35 -1.43 -3.73
N MET A 52 6.50 -0.26 -3.11
CA MET A 52 6.28 1.01 -3.80
C MET A 52 7.29 1.22 -4.93
N LYS A 53 8.56 0.87 -4.73
CA LYS A 53 9.57 0.91 -5.79
C LYS A 53 9.20 -0.01 -6.96
N ARG A 54 8.72 -1.22 -6.65
CA ARG A 54 8.25 -2.18 -7.67
C ARG A 54 7.06 -1.63 -8.44
N GLU A 55 6.03 -1.14 -7.76
CA GLU A 55 4.85 -0.55 -8.43
C GLU A 55 5.21 0.64 -9.32
N VAL A 56 6.11 1.53 -8.86
CA VAL A 56 6.59 2.64 -9.71
C VAL A 56 7.33 2.13 -10.95
N ALA A 57 8.13 1.07 -10.83
CA ALA A 57 8.80 0.45 -11.97
C ALA A 57 7.78 -0.20 -12.94
N VAL A 58 6.76 -0.86 -12.42
CA VAL A 58 5.65 -1.45 -13.20
C VAL A 58 4.92 -0.35 -13.98
N LEU A 59 4.53 0.74 -13.32
CA LEU A 59 3.85 1.87 -13.95
C LEU A 59 4.72 2.52 -15.04
N LYS A 60 6.02 2.69 -14.79
CA LYS A 60 6.96 3.17 -15.82
C LYS A 60 7.01 2.23 -17.02
N GLN A 61 6.98 0.92 -16.79
CA GLN A 61 7.00 -0.08 -17.86
C GLN A 61 5.68 -0.09 -18.65
N MET A 62 4.53 0.05 -17.97
CA MET A 62 3.23 0.19 -18.63
C MET A 62 3.23 1.37 -19.60
N VAL A 63 3.71 2.54 -19.15
CA VAL A 63 3.75 3.75 -19.98
C VAL A 63 4.73 3.59 -21.14
N ARG A 64 5.90 3.00 -20.91
CA ARG A 64 6.91 2.80 -21.97
C ARG A 64 6.46 1.85 -23.07
N ASN A 65 5.80 0.75 -22.70
CA ASN A 65 5.47 -0.33 -23.63
C ASN A 65 3.99 -0.39 -24.02
N HIS A 66 3.17 0.55 -23.53
CA HIS A 66 1.72 0.49 -23.65
C HIS A 66 1.14 -0.86 -23.18
N ALA A 67 1.80 -1.45 -22.18
CA ALA A 67 1.50 -2.77 -21.67
C ALA A 67 0.50 -2.70 -20.53
N THR A 68 -0.26 -3.77 -20.33
CA THR A 68 -1.13 -3.89 -19.15
C THR A 68 -0.30 -4.04 -17.88
N HIS A 69 -0.90 -3.74 -16.72
CA HIS A 69 -0.22 -3.88 -15.42
C HIS A 69 0.35 -5.29 -15.22
N LYS A 70 -0.39 -6.33 -15.63
CA LYS A 70 0.04 -7.74 -15.50
C LYS A 70 1.30 -8.04 -16.32
N GLU A 71 1.36 -7.56 -17.56
CA GLU A 71 2.52 -7.75 -18.45
C GLU A 71 3.74 -6.97 -17.97
N ALA A 72 3.52 -5.72 -17.54
CA ALA A 72 4.56 -4.90 -16.94
C ALA A 72 5.11 -5.51 -15.65
N ALA A 73 4.24 -6.03 -14.77
CA ALA A 73 4.63 -6.66 -13.52
C ALA A 73 5.34 -8.01 -13.69
N ALA A 74 5.09 -8.72 -14.78
CA ALA A 74 5.86 -9.91 -15.15
C ALA A 74 7.29 -9.58 -15.62
N THR A 75 7.49 -8.36 -16.15
CA THR A 75 8.78 -7.92 -16.69
C THR A 75 9.67 -7.26 -15.61
N VAL A 76 9.05 -6.63 -14.61
CA VAL A 76 9.75 -6.01 -13.47
C VAL A 76 10.02 -7.08 -12.40
N ARG A 77 11.28 -7.56 -12.34
CA ARG A 77 11.80 -8.47 -11.32
C ARG A 77 12.32 -7.72 -10.09
#